data_AF-A0A9W4RC26-F1
#
_entry.id   AF-A0A9W4RC26-F1
#
_cell.length_a   1.000
_cell.length_b   1.000
_cell.length_c   1.000
_cell.angle_alpha   90.00
_cell.angle_beta   90.00
_cell.angle_gamma   90.00
#
_symmetry.space_group_name_H-M   'P 1'
#
loop_
_entity.id
_entity.type
_entity.pdbx_description
1 polymer ?
#
loop_
_entity_poly.entity_id
_entity_poly.type
_entity_poly.pdbx_seq_one_letter_code
_entity_poly.pdbx_strand_id
1 'polypeptide(L)'
;MSSRRFLGVVFVLLMQSLPGSPSARAGRAAVSGCASHDLAAFNLVEKHGEDQSLPAEVVVEAAMKLLDARVACRDGRAAEAIAIYADLNARLAATAGHR
;
A
#
# COMPACT_ATOMS: atom_id res chain seq x y z
N MET A 1 -52.08 8.22 5.03
CA MET A 1 -50.68 8.34 5.49
C MET A 1 -50.04 6.96 5.44
N SER A 2 -49.54 6.47 4.28
CA SER A 2 -48.92 5.12 4.27
C SER A 2 -48.00 4.83 3.07
N SER A 3 -48.40 5.11 1.83
CA SER A 3 -47.64 4.63 0.65
C SER A 3 -46.30 5.34 0.40
N ARG A 4 -46.24 6.68 0.56
CA ARG A 4 -45.01 7.47 0.35
C ARG A 4 -43.89 7.18 1.36
N ARG A 5 -44.23 6.76 2.58
CA ARG A 5 -43.24 6.40 3.61
C ARG A 5 -42.64 5.02 3.35
N PHE A 6 -43.45 4.08 2.86
CA PHE A 6 -42.99 2.75 2.47
C PHE A 6 -42.02 2.77 1.28
N LEU A 7 -42.30 3.57 0.24
CA LEU A 7 -41.40 3.72 -0.90
C LEU A 7 -40.02 4.28 -0.51
N GLY A 8 -39.97 5.25 0.41
CA GLY A 8 -38.70 5.80 0.90
C GLY A 8 -37.87 4.77 1.69
N VAL A 9 -38.51 3.95 2.52
CA VAL A 9 -37.83 2.91 3.31
C VAL A 9 -37.27 1.79 2.42
N VAL A 10 -38.02 1.38 1.40
CA VAL A 10 -37.56 0.37 0.41
C VAL A 10 -36.34 0.89 -0.37
N PHE A 11 -36.36 2.16 -0.79
CA PHE A 11 -35.25 2.75 -1.54
C PHE A 11 -33.95 2.85 -0.71
N VAL A 12 -34.07 3.20 0.58
CA VAL A 12 -32.93 3.23 1.51
C VAL A 12 -32.36 1.83 1.73
N LEU A 13 -33.20 0.81 1.92
CA LEU A 13 -32.75 -0.59 2.11
C LEU A 13 -32.02 -1.16 0.89
N LEU A 14 -32.46 -0.82 -0.34
CA LEU A 14 -31.82 -1.27 -1.57
C LEU A 14 -30.41 -0.67 -1.77
N MET A 15 -30.17 0.57 -1.35
CA MET A 15 -28.86 1.22 -1.47
C MET A 15 -27.80 0.63 -0.52
N GLN A 16 -28.20 -0.04 0.56
CA GLN A 16 -27.26 -0.60 1.57
C GLN A 16 -26.77 -2.00 1.19
N SER A 17 -27.35 -2.57 0.13
CA SER A 17 -27.11 -3.95 -0.29
C SER A 17 -26.07 -4.06 -1.42
N LEU A 18 -25.50 -2.95 -1.89
CA LEU A 18 -24.47 -2.97 -2.93
C LEU A 18 -23.21 -3.63 -2.37
N PRO A 19 -22.87 -4.87 -2.77
CA PRO A 19 -21.61 -5.46 -2.36
C PRO A 19 -20.50 -4.56 -2.89
N GLY A 20 -19.59 -4.12 -2.01
CA GLY A 20 -18.46 -3.31 -2.42
C GLY A 20 -17.71 -3.95 -3.60
N SER A 21 -17.20 -3.13 -4.52
CA SER A 21 -16.54 -3.63 -5.72
C SER A 21 -15.48 -4.70 -5.38
N PRO A 22 -15.44 -5.85 -6.06
CA PRO A 22 -14.48 -6.92 -5.76
C PRO A 22 -13.03 -6.42 -5.78
N SER A 23 -12.72 -5.46 -6.67
CA SER A 23 -11.42 -4.77 -6.71
C SER A 23 -11.09 -4.03 -5.40
N ALA A 24 -12.08 -3.41 -4.74
CA ALA A 24 -11.87 -2.69 -3.49
C ALA A 24 -11.66 -3.65 -2.30
N ARG A 25 -12.29 -4.83 -2.33
CA ARG A 25 -12.04 -5.89 -1.32
C ARG A 25 -10.66 -6.51 -1.51
N ALA A 26 -10.27 -6.81 -2.74
CA ALA A 26 -8.95 -7.32 -3.07
C ALA A 26 -7.84 -6.33 -2.67
N GLY A 27 -8.00 -5.05 -2.99
CA GLY A 27 -7.09 -3.99 -2.56
C GLY A 27 -6.96 -3.90 -1.03
N ARG A 28 -8.06 -3.98 -0.29
CA ARG A 28 -8.03 -3.95 1.19
C ARG A 28 -7.28 -5.15 1.79
N ALA A 29 -7.52 -6.35 1.28
CA ALA A 29 -6.81 -7.55 1.73
C ALA A 29 -5.32 -7.48 1.38
N ALA A 30 -4.98 -7.00 0.18
CA ALA A 30 -3.60 -6.82 -0.26
C ALA A 30 -2.85 -5.79 0.59
N VAL A 31 -3.46 -4.62 0.87
CA VAL A 31 -2.88 -3.60 1.76
C VAL A 31 -2.61 -4.19 3.15
N SER A 32 -3.53 -5.01 3.69
CA SER A 32 -3.30 -5.69 4.98
C SER A 32 -2.11 -6.65 4.93
N GLY A 33 -1.92 -7.38 3.83
CA GLY A 33 -0.76 -8.27 3.63
C GLY A 33 0.55 -7.52 3.43
N CYS A 34 0.49 -6.31 2.88
CA CYS A 34 1.68 -5.48 2.63
C CYS A 34 2.17 -4.69 3.84
N ALA A 35 1.32 -4.44 4.85
CA ALA A 35 1.56 -3.41 5.86
C ALA A 35 2.89 -3.57 6.62
N SER A 36 3.26 -4.80 6.99
CA SER A 36 4.53 -5.06 7.69
C SER A 36 5.74 -4.82 6.79
N HIS A 37 5.65 -5.21 5.51
CA HIS A 37 6.72 -5.00 4.53
C HIS A 37 6.89 -3.51 4.20
N ASP A 38 5.80 -2.78 4.04
CA ASP A 38 5.82 -1.33 3.81
C ASP A 38 6.49 -0.58 4.97
N LEU A 39 6.09 -0.88 6.21
CA LEU A 39 6.68 -0.23 7.38
C LEU A 39 8.17 -0.55 7.53
N ALA A 40 8.58 -1.79 7.30
CA ALA A 40 9.98 -2.18 7.35
C ALA A 40 10.82 -1.44 6.29
N ALA A 41 10.34 -1.38 5.05
CA ALA A 41 11.01 -0.68 3.96
C ALA A 41 11.05 0.84 4.17
N PHE A 42 9.94 1.44 4.61
CA PHE A 42 9.84 2.87 4.91
C PHE A 42 10.83 3.26 6.01
N ASN A 43 10.86 2.54 7.13
CA ASN A 43 11.79 2.82 8.23
C ASN A 43 13.25 2.71 7.80
N LEU A 44 13.58 1.79 6.89
CA LEU A 44 14.94 1.64 6.37
C LEU A 44 15.36 2.83 5.49
N VAL A 45 14.47 3.28 4.61
CA VAL A 45 14.69 4.48 3.78
C VAL A 45 14.89 5.72 4.66
N GLU A 46 14.00 5.94 5.62
CA GLU A 46 14.08 7.06 6.56
C GLU A 46 15.39 7.01 7.35
N LYS A 47 15.75 5.85 7.91
CA LYS A 47 17.01 5.67 8.64
C LYS A 47 18.23 6.06 7.79
N HIS A 48 18.28 5.65 6.52
CA HIS A 48 19.39 6.03 5.65
C HIS A 48 19.40 7.54 5.33
N GLY A 49 18.24 8.17 5.24
CA GLY A 49 18.10 9.62 5.08
C GLY A 49 18.54 10.39 6.33
N GLU A 50 18.08 9.97 7.50
CA GLU A 50 18.41 10.56 8.81
C GLU A 50 19.91 10.43 9.12
N ASP A 51 20.46 9.23 8.98
CA ASP A 51 21.87 8.95 9.25
C ASP A 51 22.79 9.53 8.16
N GLN A 52 22.22 10.01 7.04
CA GLN A 52 22.95 10.37 5.81
C GLN A 52 23.93 9.28 5.36
N SER A 53 23.58 8.03 5.64
CA SER A 53 24.49 6.88 5.47
C SER A 53 24.59 6.41 4.02
N LEU A 54 23.76 6.95 3.12
CA LEU A 54 23.78 6.76 1.66
C LEU A 54 23.73 8.10 0.92
N PRO A 55 24.10 8.18 -0.38
CA PRO A 55 23.89 9.40 -1.17
C PRO A 55 22.40 9.75 -1.24
N ALA A 56 22.07 11.03 -1.27
CA ALA A 56 20.69 11.49 -1.31
C ALA A 56 19.92 10.94 -2.52
N GLU A 57 20.60 10.80 -3.66
CA GLU A 57 20.02 10.27 -4.90
C GLU A 57 19.58 8.80 -4.73
N VAL A 58 20.35 8.01 -3.98
CA VAL A 58 20.03 6.60 -3.69
C VAL A 58 18.82 6.51 -2.75
N VAL A 59 18.76 7.38 -1.73
CA VAL A 59 17.63 7.44 -0.80
C VAL A 59 16.35 7.86 -1.52
N VAL A 60 16.43 8.85 -2.41
CA VAL A 60 15.30 9.29 -3.24
C VAL A 60 14.83 8.20 -4.19
N GLU A 61 15.74 7.50 -4.88
CA GLU A 61 15.35 6.39 -5.76
C GLU A 61 14.63 5.28 -4.97
N ALA A 62 15.12 4.96 -3.77
CA ALA A 62 14.47 3.99 -2.90
C ALA A 62 13.08 4.46 -2.44
N ALA A 63 12.94 5.73 -2.04
CA ALA A 63 11.66 6.30 -1.67
C ALA A 63 10.63 6.24 -2.83
N MET A 64 11.07 6.46 -4.08
CA MET A 64 10.19 6.33 -5.25
C MET A 64 9.74 4.89 -5.49
N LYS A 65 10.66 3.91 -5.37
CA LYS A 65 10.30 2.48 -5.48
C LYS A 65 9.35 2.01 -4.37
N LEU A 66 9.48 2.55 -3.16
CA LEU A 66 8.52 2.30 -2.07
C LEU A 66 7.10 2.74 -2.47
N LEU A 67 6.96 3.89 -3.14
CA LEU A 67 5.67 4.38 -3.63
C LEU A 67 5.08 3.46 -4.71
N ASP A 68 5.90 2.93 -5.61
CA ASP A 68 5.46 1.95 -6.62
C ASP A 68 4.90 0.69 -5.96
N ALA A 69 5.56 0.19 -4.91
CA ALA A 69 5.07 -0.95 -4.13
C ALA A 69 3.72 -0.64 -3.45
N ARG A 70 3.55 0.56 -2.89
CA ARG A 70 2.26 1.00 -2.30
C ARG A 70 1.13 1.03 -3.32
N VAL A 71 1.42 1.49 -4.54
CA VAL A 71 0.46 1.45 -5.66
C VAL A 71 0.09 0.01 -5.99
N ALA A 72 1.07 -0.88 -6.13
CA ALA A 72 0.81 -2.30 -6.39
C ALA A 72 -0.05 -2.95 -5.29
N CYS A 73 0.21 -2.67 -3.99
CA CYS A 73 -0.62 -3.15 -2.88
C CYS A 73 -2.07 -2.65 -2.98
N ARG A 74 -2.26 -1.34 -3.22
CA ARG A 74 -3.59 -0.74 -3.34
C ARG A 74 -4.39 -1.37 -4.49
N ASP A 75 -3.71 -1.71 -5.57
CA ASP A 75 -4.31 -2.31 -6.77
C ASP A 75 -4.54 -3.83 -6.63
N GLY A 76 -4.26 -4.42 -5.46
CA GLY A 76 -4.46 -5.85 -5.21
C GLY A 76 -3.28 -6.75 -5.61
N ARG A 77 -2.17 -6.17 -6.10
CA ARG A 77 -0.97 -6.91 -6.56
C ARG A 77 0.04 -7.10 -5.42
N ALA A 78 -0.39 -7.74 -4.33
CA ALA A 78 0.43 -7.88 -3.12
C ALA A 78 1.77 -8.61 -3.36
N ALA A 79 1.78 -9.67 -4.16
CA ALA A 79 3.00 -10.44 -4.43
C ALA A 79 4.07 -9.60 -5.15
N GLU A 80 3.66 -8.79 -6.12
CA GLU A 80 4.52 -7.84 -6.83
C GLU A 80 5.08 -6.79 -5.85
N ALA A 81 4.22 -6.20 -5.02
CA ALA A 81 4.64 -5.22 -4.05
C ALA A 81 5.64 -5.79 -3.01
N ILE A 82 5.39 -7.00 -2.50
CA ILE A 82 6.30 -7.68 -1.57
C ILE A 82 7.66 -7.94 -2.23
N ALA A 83 7.69 -8.30 -3.51
CA ALA A 83 8.94 -8.45 -4.26
C ALA A 83 9.69 -7.11 -4.39
N ILE A 84 8.99 -6.00 -4.64
CA ILE A 84 9.59 -4.67 -4.69
C ILE A 84 10.19 -4.28 -3.33
N TYR A 85 9.46 -4.49 -2.22
CA TYR A 85 10.00 -4.23 -0.88
C TYR A 85 11.25 -5.06 -0.58
N ALA A 86 11.25 -6.35 -0.95
CA ALA A 86 12.38 -7.24 -0.75
C ALA A 86 13.62 -6.82 -1.55
N ASP A 87 13.45 -6.49 -2.83
CA ASP A 87 14.52 -5.98 -3.70
C ASP A 87 15.09 -4.66 -3.19
N LEU A 88 14.22 -3.73 -2.78
CA LEU A 88 14.64 -2.45 -2.19
C LEU A 88 15.49 -2.66 -0.93
N ASN A 89 15.04 -3.50 0.00
CA ASN A 89 15.78 -3.78 1.23
C ASN A 89 17.15 -4.41 0.94
N ALA A 90 17.21 -5.35 0.00
CA ALA A 90 18.45 -6.00 -0.41
C ALA A 90 19.44 -5.00 -1.04
N ARG A 91 18.98 -4.10 -1.91
CA ARG A 91 19.81 -3.07 -2.55
C ARG A 91 20.38 -2.07 -1.56
N LEU A 92 19.56 -1.60 -0.61
CA LEU A 92 20.00 -0.66 0.42
C LEU A 92 21.06 -1.31 1.32
N ALA A 93 20.85 -2.55 1.75
CA ALA A 93 21.82 -3.31 2.53
C ALA A 93 23.14 -3.52 1.75
N ALA A 94 23.08 -3.91 0.48
CA ALA A 94 24.26 -4.10 -0.36
C ALA A 94 25.04 -2.80 -0.54
N THR A 95 24.35 -1.68 -0.80
CA THR A 95 24.99 -0.38 -1.03
C THR A 95 25.66 0.15 0.24
N ALA A 96 25.04 -0.05 1.40
CA ALA A 96 25.61 0.32 2.69
C ALA A 96 26.89 -0.47 3.01
N GLY A 97 26.97 -1.74 2.64
CA GLY A 97 28.16 -2.57 2.87
C GLY A 97 29.35 -2.32 1.93
N HIS A 98 29.16 -1.53 0.86
CA HIS A 98 30.23 -1.15 -0.07
C HIS A 98 30.88 0.21 0.27
N ARG A 99 30.43 0.88 1.33
CA ARG A 99 31.02 2.12 1.88
C ARG A 99 31.90 1.81 3.08
#